data_AF-A0A8X6NY87-F1
#
_entry.id   AF-A0A8X6NY87-F1
#
_cell.length_a   1.000
_cell.length_b   1.000
_cell.length_c   1.000
_cell.angle_alpha   90.00
_cell.angle_beta   90.00
_cell.angle_gamma   90.00
#
_symmetry.space_group_name_H-M   'P 1'
#
loop_
_entity.id
_entity.type
_entity.pdbx_description
1 polymer ?
#
loop_
_entity_poly.entity_id
_entity_poly.type
_entity_poly.pdbx_seq_one_letter_code
_entity_poly.pdbx_strand_id
1 'polypeptide(L)'
;EKYCSSPACVTVAASILNSMDQSINPCEDFYQYACGGWMKSNPLPEGKTSLTTFEKLLESNQRVLKYVLEDENFVLNSEAEKKARTYYRSCMNLDKIEELGAQPMLDLLKKVGGWTISGDFNIKDWNFQRTLEMLDNQYEVTSLFSWLVMVDLRNSSVNSLTIDQVDLALSSRNYYINKTMDDK
;
A
#
# COMPACT_ATOMS: atom_id res chain seq x y z
N GLU A 1 -31.59 35.21 -2.11
CA GLU A 1 -31.59 34.58 -0.77
C GLU A 1 -30.26 34.83 -0.07
N LYS A 2 -30.23 34.94 1.27
CA LYS A 2 -29.02 35.24 2.05
C LYS A 2 -28.19 34.01 2.43
N TYR A 3 -28.75 32.81 2.30
CA TYR A 3 -28.08 31.55 2.59
C TYR A 3 -28.60 30.45 1.66
N CYS A 4 -27.78 29.42 1.44
CA CYS A 4 -28.12 28.27 0.61
C CYS A 4 -28.94 27.24 1.41
N SER A 5 -30.09 26.83 0.87
CA SER A 5 -31.01 25.85 1.47
C SER A 5 -31.14 24.55 0.66
N SER A 6 -30.31 24.37 -0.37
CA SER A 6 -30.33 23.14 -1.16
C SER A 6 -29.97 21.91 -0.30
N PRO A 7 -30.46 20.71 -0.64
CA PRO A 7 -30.13 19.48 0.10
C PRO A 7 -28.61 19.25 0.24
N ALA A 8 -27.83 19.61 -0.80
CA ALA A 8 -26.37 19.52 -0.76
C ALA A 8 -25.77 20.48 0.27
N CYS A 9 -26.21 21.74 0.30
CA CYS A 9 -25.73 22.72 1.29
C CYS A 9 -26.03 22.29 2.72
N VAL A 10 -27.24 21.77 2.98
CA VAL A 10 -27.62 21.27 4.31
C VAL A 10 -26.75 20.08 4.73
N THR A 11 -26.52 19.13 3.82
CA THR A 11 -25.70 17.93 4.10
C THR A 11 -24.25 18.29 4.41
N VAL A 12 -23.65 19.19 3.62
CA VAL A 12 -22.27 19.63 3.83
C VAL A 12 -22.14 20.43 5.12
N ALA A 13 -23.07 21.35 5.39
CA ALA A 13 -23.06 22.14 6.62
C ALA A 13 -23.18 21.24 7.87
N ALA A 14 -24.05 20.23 7.84
CA ALA A 14 -24.17 19.25 8.92
C ALA A 14 -22.88 18.46 9.13
N SER A 15 -22.22 18.00 8.05
CA SER A 15 -20.93 17.29 8.14
C SER A 15 -19.82 18.14 8.77
N ILE A 16 -19.74 19.42 8.38
CA ILE A 16 -18.81 20.39 8.97
C ILE A 16 -19.08 20.55 10.46
N LEU A 17 -20.33 20.85 10.84
CA LEU A 17 -20.71 21.06 12.24
C LEU A 17 -20.45 19.83 13.11
N ASN A 18 -20.72 18.62 12.60
CA ASN A 18 -20.47 17.37 13.32
C ASN A 18 -18.96 17.09 13.53
N SER A 19 -18.11 17.62 12.65
CA SER A 19 -16.66 17.41 12.74
C SER A 19 -16.00 18.36 13.74
N MET A 20 -16.61 19.53 13.97
CA MET A 20 -16.08 20.59 14.80
C MET A 20 -16.28 20.35 16.31
N ASP A 21 -15.37 20.92 17.10
CA ASP A 21 -15.51 21.06 18.56
C ASP A 21 -15.61 22.55 18.91
N GLN A 22 -16.85 23.06 18.97
CA GLN A 22 -17.12 24.49 19.14
C GLN A 22 -16.78 25.03 20.54
N SER A 23 -16.42 24.19 21.51
CA SER A 23 -15.94 24.66 22.82
C SER A 23 -14.50 25.16 22.79
N ILE A 24 -13.77 24.95 21.69
CA ILE A 24 -12.36 25.30 21.56
C ILE A 24 -12.22 26.63 20.83
N ASN A 25 -11.31 27.49 21.32
CA ASN A 25 -10.99 28.73 20.64
C ASN A 25 -10.23 28.44 19.33
N PRO A 26 -10.77 28.76 18.14
CA PRO A 26 -10.10 28.50 16.86
C PRO A 26 -8.76 29.24 16.71
N CYS A 27 -8.54 30.33 17.44
CA CYS A 27 -7.28 31.06 17.43
C CYS A 27 -6.18 30.42 18.29
N GLU A 28 -6.54 29.47 19.16
CA GLU A 28 -5.60 28.75 20.03
C GLU A 28 -5.26 27.37 19.45
N ASP A 29 -6.26 26.59 19.08
CA ASP A 29 -6.10 25.28 18.44
C ASP A 29 -7.16 25.07 17.36
N PHE A 30 -6.83 25.47 16.14
CA PHE A 30 -7.73 25.31 15.00
C PHE A 30 -7.95 23.85 14.63
N TYR A 31 -6.99 22.95 14.90
CA TYR A 31 -7.14 21.53 14.57
C TYR A 31 -8.18 20.89 15.48
N GLN A 32 -8.08 21.10 16.79
CA GLN A 32 -9.08 20.59 17.73
C GLN A 32 -10.45 21.25 17.49
N TYR A 33 -10.51 22.56 17.21
CA TYR A 33 -11.76 23.23 16.85
C TYR A 33 -12.42 22.65 15.59
N ALA A 34 -11.64 22.37 14.54
CA ALA A 34 -12.18 21.89 13.26
C ALA A 34 -12.45 20.37 13.22
N CYS A 35 -11.68 19.57 13.98
CA CYS A 35 -11.66 18.11 13.87
C CYS A 35 -12.02 17.38 15.18
N GLY A 36 -12.10 18.07 16.32
CA GLY A 36 -12.27 17.43 17.62
C GLY A 36 -13.56 16.64 17.76
N GLY A 37 -14.66 17.09 17.14
CA GLY A 37 -15.91 16.34 17.07
C GLY A 37 -15.79 15.07 16.23
N TRP A 38 -15.06 15.15 15.11
CA TRP A 38 -14.76 13.99 14.27
C TRP A 38 -13.91 12.96 15.02
N MET A 39 -12.85 13.39 15.72
CA MET A 39 -11.98 12.49 16.49
C MET A 39 -12.75 11.75 17.59
N LYS A 40 -13.62 12.47 18.33
CA LYS A 40 -14.48 11.87 19.37
C LYS A 40 -15.42 10.81 18.79
N SER A 41 -15.93 11.03 17.58
CA SER A 41 -16.89 10.14 16.91
C SER A 41 -16.22 8.99 16.14
N ASN A 42 -14.91 9.01 15.98
CA ASN A 42 -14.16 8.07 15.14
C ASN A 42 -12.92 7.55 15.89
N PRO A 43 -13.12 6.73 16.94
CA PRO A 43 -12.03 6.08 17.62
C PRO A 43 -11.26 5.17 16.66
N LEU A 44 -9.96 5.02 16.87
CA LEU A 44 -9.11 4.14 16.09
C LEU A 44 -9.60 2.69 16.23
N PRO A 45 -10.05 2.02 15.15
CA PRO A 45 -10.50 0.64 15.21
C PRO A 45 -9.33 -0.30 15.51
N GLU A 46 -9.64 -1.46 16.08
CA GLU A 46 -8.64 -2.52 16.27
C GLU A 46 -8.02 -2.95 14.94
N GLY A 47 -6.72 -3.21 14.93
CA GLY A 47 -5.97 -3.59 13.73
C GLY A 47 -5.61 -2.44 12.80
N LYS A 48 -6.03 -1.20 13.10
CA LYS A 48 -5.59 0.00 12.36
C LYS A 48 -4.55 0.80 13.14
N THR A 49 -3.59 1.36 12.42
CA THR A 49 -2.54 2.23 12.98
C THR A 49 -2.88 3.71 12.86
N SER A 50 -3.76 4.07 11.92
CA SER A 50 -4.32 5.41 11.76
C SER A 50 -5.79 5.33 11.35
N LEU A 51 -6.52 6.43 11.56
CA LEU A 51 -7.83 6.64 10.97
C LEU A 51 -7.92 8.09 10.50
N THR A 52 -8.19 8.28 9.21
CA THR A 52 -8.32 9.61 8.59
C THR A 52 -9.54 9.66 7.68
N THR A 53 -9.90 10.87 7.24
CA THR A 53 -10.93 11.04 6.20
C THR A 53 -10.52 10.42 4.87
N PHE A 54 -9.21 10.41 4.54
CA PHE A 54 -8.67 9.73 3.36
C PHE A 54 -8.88 8.22 3.42
N GLU A 55 -8.66 7.61 4.58
CA GLU A 55 -8.91 6.18 4.76
C GLU A 55 -10.39 5.82 4.64
N LYS A 56 -11.30 6.64 5.19
CA LYS A 56 -12.74 6.43 5.00
C LYS A 56 -13.15 6.49 3.53
N LEU A 57 -12.56 7.42 2.77
CA LEU A 57 -12.79 7.51 1.33
C LEU A 57 -12.22 6.29 0.60
N LEU A 58 -11.01 5.85 0.97
CA LEU A 58 -10.39 4.65 0.42
C LEU A 58 -11.25 3.41 0.66
N GLU A 59 -11.78 3.21 1.86
CA GLU A 59 -12.70 2.11 2.17
C GLU A 59 -13.97 2.17 1.32
N SER A 60 -14.55 3.36 1.13
CA SER A 60 -15.71 3.53 0.26
C SER A 60 -15.39 3.11 -1.17
N ASN A 61 -14.23 3.52 -1.69
CA ASN A 61 -13.77 3.13 -3.02
C ASN A 61 -13.51 1.62 -3.10
N GLN A 62 -12.90 1.01 -2.08
CA GLN A 62 -12.68 -0.43 -2.00
C GLN A 62 -13.99 -1.22 -2.01
N ARG A 63 -15.05 -0.74 -1.35
CA ARG A 63 -16.39 -1.37 -1.43
C ARG A 63 -16.97 -1.33 -2.84
N VAL A 64 -16.82 -0.21 -3.54
CA VAL A 64 -17.25 -0.09 -4.95
C VAL A 64 -16.44 -1.03 -5.84
N LEU A 65 -15.11 -1.06 -5.69
CA LEU A 65 -14.25 -1.97 -6.45
C LEU A 65 -14.59 -3.44 -6.19
N LYS A 66 -14.79 -3.80 -4.92
CA LYS A 66 -15.24 -5.15 -4.51
C LYS A 66 -16.54 -5.53 -5.22
N TYR A 67 -17.54 -4.65 -5.18
CA TYR A 67 -18.82 -4.87 -5.86
C TYR A 67 -18.63 -5.15 -7.37
N VAL A 68 -17.86 -4.32 -8.07
CA VAL A 68 -17.60 -4.45 -9.52
C VAL A 68 -16.87 -5.77 -9.85
N LEU A 69 -15.94 -6.19 -9.00
CA LEU A 69 -15.11 -7.37 -9.21
C LEU A 69 -15.83 -8.68 -8.81
N GLU A 70 -16.72 -8.64 -7.83
CA GLU A 70 -17.47 -9.81 -7.35
C GLU A 70 -18.78 -10.06 -8.12
N ASP A 71 -19.51 -9.01 -8.50
CA ASP A 71 -20.82 -9.16 -9.14
C ASP A 71 -20.68 -9.75 -10.55
N GLU A 72 -21.24 -10.95 -10.73
CA GLU A 72 -21.19 -11.68 -12.00
C GLU A 72 -22.00 -10.99 -13.10
N ASN A 73 -23.02 -10.22 -12.72
CA ASN A 73 -23.88 -9.49 -13.64
C ASN A 73 -23.25 -8.16 -14.08
N PHE A 74 -22.19 -7.71 -13.40
CA PHE A 74 -21.51 -6.49 -13.79
C PHE A 74 -20.80 -6.70 -15.13
N VAL A 75 -21.22 -5.93 -16.13
CA VAL A 75 -20.75 -6.03 -17.52
C VAL A 75 -19.32 -5.52 -17.62
N LEU A 76 -18.40 -6.42 -18.01
CA LEU A 76 -17.01 -6.07 -18.31
C LEU A 76 -16.83 -5.91 -19.81
N ASN A 77 -16.39 -4.73 -20.23
CA ASN A 77 -16.32 -4.31 -21.63
C ASN A 77 -14.95 -4.54 -22.28
N SER A 78 -13.91 -4.73 -21.47
CA SER A 78 -12.53 -4.89 -21.96
C SER A 78 -11.83 -6.13 -21.40
N GLU A 79 -10.81 -6.61 -22.10
CA GLU A 79 -9.94 -7.68 -21.61
C GLU A 79 -9.16 -7.26 -20.35
N ALA A 80 -8.84 -5.97 -20.21
CA ALA A 80 -8.19 -5.43 -19.02
C ALA A 80 -9.08 -5.61 -17.78
N GLU A 81 -10.37 -5.29 -17.90
CA GLU A 81 -11.35 -5.50 -16.83
C GLU A 81 -11.51 -6.98 -16.45
N LYS A 82 -11.57 -7.88 -17.46
CA LYS A 82 -11.65 -9.33 -17.22
C LYS A 82 -10.42 -9.87 -16.50
N LYS A 83 -9.22 -9.40 -16.87
CA LYS A 83 -7.98 -9.74 -16.18
C LYS A 83 -7.99 -9.25 -14.73
N ALA A 84 -8.46 -8.03 -14.47
CA ALA A 84 -8.58 -7.51 -13.11
C ALA A 84 -9.52 -8.37 -12.24
N ARG A 85 -10.70 -8.76 -12.76
CA ARG A 85 -11.61 -9.70 -12.07
C ARG A 85 -10.98 -11.07 -11.83
N THR A 86 -10.26 -11.59 -12.81
CA THR A 86 -9.59 -12.90 -12.71
C THR A 86 -8.50 -12.87 -11.63
N TYR A 87 -7.68 -11.81 -11.62
CA TYR A 87 -6.64 -11.60 -10.63
C TYR A 87 -7.23 -11.44 -9.21
N TYR A 88 -8.33 -10.69 -9.09
CA TYR A 88 -9.07 -10.59 -7.83
C TYR A 88 -9.56 -11.97 -7.35
N ARG A 89 -10.21 -12.75 -8.22
CA ARG A 89 -10.70 -14.10 -7.88
C ARG A 89 -9.57 -15.05 -7.49
N SER A 90 -8.40 -14.98 -8.12
CA SER A 90 -7.24 -15.78 -7.69
C SER A 90 -6.74 -15.40 -6.30
N CYS A 91 -6.79 -14.11 -5.95
CA CYS A 91 -6.40 -13.62 -4.62
C CYS A 91 -7.42 -14.05 -3.54
N MET A 92 -8.71 -14.06 -3.86
CA MET A 92 -9.76 -14.41 -2.90
C MET A 92 -9.96 -15.93 -2.71
N ASN A 93 -9.34 -16.77 -3.53
CA ASN A 93 -9.44 -18.23 -3.42
C ASN A 93 -8.48 -18.77 -2.35
N LEU A 94 -8.87 -18.60 -1.08
CA LEU A 94 -8.07 -19.03 0.06
C LEU A 94 -7.85 -20.55 0.08
N ASP A 95 -8.84 -21.35 -0.31
CA ASP A 95 -8.70 -22.81 -0.34
C ASP A 95 -7.53 -23.24 -1.24
N LYS A 96 -7.40 -22.61 -2.42
CA LYS A 96 -6.28 -22.91 -3.33
C LYS A 96 -4.95 -22.41 -2.80
N ILE A 97 -4.93 -21.26 -2.12
CA ILE A 97 -3.72 -20.72 -1.49
C ILE A 97 -3.23 -21.68 -0.40
N GLU A 98 -4.12 -22.16 0.47
CA GLU A 98 -3.80 -23.12 1.52
C GLU A 98 -3.41 -24.50 0.97
N GLU A 99 -4.06 -24.97 -0.11
CA GLU A 99 -3.70 -26.21 -0.79
C GLU A 99 -2.26 -26.17 -1.33
N LEU A 100 -1.84 -25.03 -1.89
CA LEU A 100 -0.48 -24.86 -2.43
C LEU A 100 0.57 -24.63 -1.34
N GLY A 101 0.17 -24.05 -0.21
CA GLY A 101 1.05 -23.75 0.92
C GLY A 101 2.31 -22.98 0.48
N ALA A 102 3.46 -23.39 1.01
CA ALA A 102 4.76 -22.75 0.71
C ALA A 102 5.34 -23.13 -0.67
N GLN A 103 4.72 -24.06 -1.40
CA GLN A 103 5.33 -24.65 -2.60
C GLN A 103 5.71 -23.61 -3.68
N PRO A 104 4.87 -22.60 -4.01
CA PRO A 104 5.24 -21.60 -5.01
C PRO A 104 6.51 -20.81 -4.63
N MET A 105 6.68 -20.53 -3.32
CA MET A 105 7.87 -19.84 -2.82
C MET A 105 9.11 -20.75 -2.86
N LEU A 106 8.96 -22.04 -2.49
CA LEU A 106 10.06 -23.01 -2.58
C LEU A 106 10.53 -23.22 -4.03
N ASP A 107 9.61 -23.24 -4.98
CA ASP A 107 9.93 -23.34 -6.41
C ASP A 107 10.67 -22.09 -6.91
N LEU A 108 10.25 -20.91 -6.46
CA LEU A 108 10.96 -19.66 -6.74
C LEU A 108 12.39 -19.68 -6.16
N LEU A 109 12.54 -20.08 -4.90
CA LEU A 109 13.86 -20.18 -4.25
C LEU A 109 14.79 -21.10 -5.03
N LYS A 110 14.31 -22.28 -5.45
CA LYS A 110 15.09 -23.19 -6.31
C LYS A 110 15.47 -22.54 -7.65
N LYS A 111 14.53 -21.81 -8.27
CA LYS A 111 14.76 -21.12 -9.55
C LYS A 111 15.81 -20.02 -9.46
N VAL A 112 15.94 -19.33 -8.33
CA VAL A 112 16.92 -18.24 -8.13
C VAL A 112 18.26 -18.70 -7.55
N GLY A 113 18.43 -20.01 -7.31
CA GLY A 113 19.70 -20.61 -6.87
C GLY A 113 19.77 -20.99 -5.39
N GLY A 114 18.63 -21.03 -4.70
CA GLY A 114 18.49 -21.48 -3.32
C GLY A 114 18.74 -20.38 -2.28
N TRP A 115 18.69 -20.78 -1.01
CA TRP A 115 18.95 -19.91 0.14
C TRP A 115 19.77 -20.65 1.18
N THR A 116 20.77 -20.02 1.79
CA THR A 116 21.65 -20.67 2.78
C THR A 116 20.91 -21.33 3.95
N ILE A 117 19.72 -20.84 4.30
CA ILE A 117 18.89 -21.38 5.38
C ILE A 117 18.15 -22.67 4.96
N SER A 118 17.91 -22.92 3.67
CA SER A 118 17.16 -24.10 3.20
C SER A 118 17.95 -25.42 3.28
N GLY A 119 19.25 -25.37 3.56
CA GLY A 119 20.12 -26.54 3.79
C GLY A 119 20.64 -27.24 2.54
N ASP A 120 20.06 -26.95 1.36
CA ASP A 120 20.45 -27.48 0.04
C ASP A 120 21.26 -26.48 -0.80
N PHE A 121 21.61 -25.32 -0.24
CA PHE A 121 22.36 -24.29 -0.94
C PHE A 121 23.84 -24.67 -1.15
N ASN A 122 24.30 -24.56 -2.39
CA ASN A 122 25.72 -24.70 -2.75
C ASN A 122 26.25 -23.41 -3.38
N ILE A 123 27.13 -22.71 -2.66
CA ILE A 123 27.75 -21.47 -3.13
C ILE A 123 28.55 -21.65 -4.43
N LYS A 124 29.06 -22.85 -4.71
CA LYS A 124 29.84 -23.12 -5.93
C LYS A 124 28.97 -23.11 -7.19
N ASP A 125 27.70 -23.45 -7.06
CA ASP A 125 26.73 -23.49 -8.16
C ASP A 125 25.98 -22.16 -8.30
N TRP A 126 26.14 -21.27 -7.33
CA TRP A 126 25.42 -20.00 -7.25
C TRP A 126 26.15 -18.87 -7.99
N ASN A 127 25.39 -18.07 -8.74
CA ASN A 127 25.92 -16.93 -9.47
C ASN A 127 25.27 -15.63 -8.96
N PHE A 128 26.05 -14.86 -8.21
CA PHE A 128 25.62 -13.60 -7.61
C PHE A 128 24.96 -12.65 -8.60
N GLN A 129 25.62 -12.35 -9.72
CA GLN A 129 25.13 -11.39 -10.70
C GLN A 129 23.82 -11.85 -11.33
N ARG A 130 23.76 -13.10 -11.77
CA ARG A 130 22.54 -13.66 -12.39
C ARG A 130 21.37 -13.68 -11.40
N THR A 131 21.61 -14.05 -10.14
CA THR A 131 20.56 -14.04 -9.12
C THR A 131 20.06 -12.63 -8.86
N LEU A 132 20.97 -11.64 -8.75
CA LEU A 132 20.60 -10.24 -8.55
C LEU A 132 19.78 -9.71 -9.74
N GLU A 133 20.22 -9.98 -10.98
CA GLU A 133 19.50 -9.60 -12.20
C GLU A 133 18.12 -10.25 -12.31
N MET A 134 17.99 -11.53 -11.93
CA MET A 134 16.71 -12.24 -11.95
C MET A 134 15.75 -11.68 -10.91
N LEU A 135 16.21 -11.45 -9.68
CA LEU A 135 15.39 -10.92 -8.59
C LEU A 135 14.86 -9.52 -8.93
N ASP A 136 15.73 -8.63 -9.39
CA ASP A 136 15.37 -7.25 -9.70
C ASP A 136 14.46 -7.19 -10.95
N ASN A 137 14.94 -7.70 -12.09
CA ASN A 137 14.25 -7.49 -13.37
C ASN A 137 13.01 -8.36 -13.60
N GLN A 138 12.86 -9.50 -12.91
CA GLN A 138 11.71 -10.41 -13.13
C GLN A 138 10.73 -10.44 -11.95
N TYR A 139 11.19 -10.16 -10.75
CA TYR A 139 10.37 -10.27 -9.53
C TYR A 139 10.25 -8.96 -8.76
N GLU A 140 10.90 -7.87 -9.22
CA GLU A 140 10.91 -6.57 -8.55
C GLU A 140 11.44 -6.67 -7.10
N VAL A 141 12.31 -7.65 -6.85
CA VAL A 141 12.98 -7.84 -5.56
C VAL A 141 14.37 -7.22 -5.65
N THR A 142 14.48 -5.97 -5.21
CA THR A 142 15.73 -5.22 -5.19
C THR A 142 16.56 -5.58 -3.96
N SER A 143 17.89 -5.62 -4.11
CA SER A 143 18.81 -5.89 -3.01
C SER A 143 20.13 -5.16 -3.23
N LEU A 144 20.75 -4.66 -2.17
CA LEU A 144 21.98 -3.85 -2.15
C LEU A 144 21.82 -2.46 -2.78
N PHE A 145 21.45 -2.40 -4.06
CA PHE A 145 21.15 -1.19 -4.83
C PHE A 145 20.07 -1.53 -5.87
N SER A 146 19.23 -0.56 -6.22
CA SER A 146 18.22 -0.71 -7.26
C SER A 146 18.67 -0.01 -8.53
N TRP A 147 18.24 -0.51 -9.69
CA TRP A 147 18.33 0.23 -10.94
C TRP A 147 16.96 0.36 -11.59
N LEU A 148 16.68 1.53 -12.13
CA LEU A 148 15.44 1.77 -12.85
C LEU A 148 15.64 2.75 -14.00
N VAL A 149 14.77 2.62 -15.01
CA VAL A 149 14.72 3.54 -16.14
C VAL A 149 13.79 4.68 -15.76
N MET A 150 14.37 5.85 -15.52
CA MET A 150 13.66 7.07 -15.15
C MET A 150 13.84 8.15 -16.20
N VAL A 151 12.99 9.18 -16.14
CA VAL A 151 13.20 10.42 -16.89
C VAL A 151 14.50 11.08 -16.46
N ASP A 152 15.31 11.54 -17.41
CA ASP A 152 16.56 12.24 -17.11
C ASP A 152 16.26 13.63 -16.50
N LEU A 153 16.80 13.88 -15.30
CA LEU A 153 16.59 15.13 -14.56
C LEU A 153 17.13 16.38 -15.26
N ARG A 154 18.08 16.21 -16.20
CA ARG A 154 18.65 17.29 -17.03
C ARG A 154 17.97 17.43 -18.38
N ASN A 155 17.26 16.39 -18.84
CA ASN A 155 16.51 16.41 -20.09
C ASN A 155 15.26 15.54 -19.99
N SER A 156 14.12 16.17 -19.69
CA SER A 156 12.86 15.47 -19.47
C SER A 156 12.27 14.76 -20.71
N SER A 157 12.88 14.93 -21.89
CA SER A 157 12.46 14.28 -23.13
C SER A 157 13.12 12.91 -23.36
N VAL A 158 14.05 12.50 -22.50
CA VAL A 158 14.74 11.20 -22.60
C VAL A 158 14.71 10.46 -21.27
N ASN A 159 14.89 9.15 -21.34
CA ASN A 159 15.09 8.32 -20.16
C ASN A 159 16.58 8.03 -19.94
N SER A 160 16.94 7.77 -18.69
CA SER A 160 18.28 7.38 -18.27
C SER A 160 18.19 6.26 -17.22
N LEU A 161 19.24 5.43 -17.18
CA LEU A 161 19.39 4.44 -16.13
C LEU A 161 19.80 5.15 -14.84
N THR A 162 18.99 5.00 -13.80
CA THR A 162 19.24 5.54 -12.46
C THR A 162 19.59 4.39 -11.54
N ILE A 163 20.64 4.56 -10.74
CA ILE A 163 21.06 3.63 -9.69
C ILE A 163 20.91 4.35 -8.36
N ASP A 164 20.23 3.72 -7.41
CA ASP A 164 19.97 4.30 -6.08
C ASP A 164 20.04 3.25 -4.97
N GLN A 165 20.02 3.71 -3.72
CA GLN A 165 19.85 2.85 -2.55
C GLN A 165 18.47 2.17 -2.56
N VAL A 166 18.42 0.96 -1.99
CA VAL A 166 17.16 0.23 -1.82
C VAL A 166 16.42 0.62 -0.55
N ASP A 167 15.12 0.34 -0.53
CA ASP A 167 14.37 0.31 0.71
C ASP A 167 14.90 -0.78 1.64
N LEU A 168 14.97 -0.45 2.93
CA LEU A 168 15.35 -1.41 3.96
C LEU A 168 14.10 -2.14 4.47
N ALA A 169 14.28 -3.35 4.98
CA ALA A 169 13.16 -4.16 5.49
C ALA A 169 12.38 -3.48 6.64
N LEU A 170 13.05 -2.64 7.44
CA LEU A 170 12.41 -1.77 8.43
C LEU A 170 12.22 -0.37 7.85
N SER A 171 11.10 0.25 8.20
CA SER A 171 10.57 1.49 7.59
C SER A 171 11.49 2.70 7.59
N SER A 172 12.57 2.69 8.38
CA SER A 172 13.63 3.67 8.25
C SER A 172 14.97 3.15 8.75
N ARG A 173 16.05 3.75 8.25
CA ARG A 173 17.42 3.57 8.75
C ARG A 173 17.53 3.71 10.27
N ASN A 174 16.70 4.55 10.88
CA ASN A 174 16.73 4.80 12.32
C ASN A 174 16.39 3.55 13.14
N TYR A 175 15.59 2.62 12.64
CA TYR A 175 15.33 1.35 13.34
C TYR A 175 16.58 0.48 13.50
N TYR A 176 17.59 0.65 12.65
CA TYR A 176 18.82 -0.14 12.70
C TYR A 176 19.92 0.50 13.55
N ILE A 177 19.78 1.78 13.90
CA ILE A 177 20.88 2.59 14.46
C ILE A 177 20.49 3.19 15.80
N ASN A 178 19.23 3.57 15.96
CA ASN A 178 18.76 4.07 17.25
C ASN A 178 18.61 2.90 18.21
N LYS A 179 19.07 3.11 19.44
CA LYS A 179 18.77 2.24 20.57
C LYS A 179 17.26 2.07 20.69
N THR A 180 16.83 0.83 20.90
CA THR A 180 15.41 0.55 21.16
C THR A 180 15.01 1.18 22.50
N MET A 181 13.70 1.37 22.73
CA MET A 181 13.22 1.91 24.01
C MET A 181 13.64 1.03 25.21
N ASP A 182 13.95 -0.25 24.98
CA ASP A 182 14.43 -1.20 25.98
C ASP A 182 15.93 -1.03 26.32
N ASP A 183 16.67 -0.26 25.53
CA ASP A 183 18.11 0.02 25.72
C ASP A 183 18.38 1.35 26.45
N LYS A 184 17.33 2.02 26.96
CA LYS A 184 17.39 3.24 27.78
C LYS A 184 17.00 2.95 29.23
#